data_AF-K0BCA4-F1
#
_entry.id   AF-K0BCA4-F1
#
_cell.length_a   1.000
_cell.length_b   1.000
_cell.length_c   1.000
_cell.angle_alpha   90.00
_cell.angle_beta   90.00
_cell.angle_gamma   90.00
#
_symmetry.space_group_name_H-M   'P 1'
#
loop_
_entity.id
_entity.type
_entity.pdbx_description
1 polymer ?
#
loop_
_entity_poly.entity_id
_entity_poly.type
_entity_poly.pdbx_seq_one_letter_code
_entity_poly.pdbx_strand_id
1 'polypeptide(L)' 'MKARFNGKCVECGDVIKTGKEILKNSKDQWVHKACCDLEEELP' A
#
# COMPACT_ATOMS: atom_id res chain seq x y z
N MET A 1 3.78 1.21 6.66
CA MET A 1 4.44 -0.09 6.93
C MET A 1 5.25 -0.48 5.69
N LYS A 2 6.29 -1.34 5.77
CA LYS A 2 7.03 -1.83 4.59
C LYS A 2 6.63 -3.26 4.24
N ALA A 3 6.45 -3.55 2.97
CA ALA A 3 6.13 -4.88 2.46
C ALA A 3 7.26 -5.84 2.79
N ARG A 4 6.91 -6.99 3.39
CA ARG A 4 7.85 -8.10 3.58
C ARG A 4 7.57 -9.28 2.65
N PHE A 5 6.61 -9.10 1.75
CA PHE A 5 6.15 -10.08 0.78
C PHE A 5 5.99 -9.42 -0.58
N ASN A 6 5.97 -10.25 -1.61
CA ASN A 6 5.56 -9.86 -2.95
C ASN A 6 4.04 -10.04 -3.06
N GLY A 7 3.33 -8.96 -3.37
CA GLY A 7 1.87 -8.94 -3.50
C GLY A 7 1.44 -8.14 -4.72
N LYS A 8 0.15 -7.96 -4.93
CA LYS A 8 -0.38 -7.08 -5.97
C LYS A 8 -1.20 -5.98 -5.31
N CYS A 9 -0.89 -4.73 -5.65
CA CYS A 9 -1.67 -3.59 -5.21
C CYS A 9 -3.00 -3.58 -5.96
N VAL A 10 -4.11 -3.53 -5.24
CA VAL A 10 -5.45 -3.53 -5.84
C VAL A 10 -5.87 -2.16 -6.37
N GLU A 11 -5.24 -1.09 -5.91
CA GLU A 11 -5.56 0.29 -6.32
C GLU A 11 -4.94 0.64 -7.67
N CYS A 12 -3.64 0.41 -7.85
CA CYS A 12 -2.93 0.70 -9.09
C CYS A 12 -2.74 -0.53 -9.99
N GLY A 13 -3.05 -1.74 -9.49
CA GLY A 13 -2.82 -3.00 -10.20
C GLY A 13 -1.35 -3.43 -10.26
N ASP A 14 -0.44 -2.63 -9.72
CA ASP A 14 1.00 -2.82 -9.78
C ASP A 14 1.51 -3.81 -8.73
N VAL A 15 2.73 -4.34 -8.91
CA VAL A 15 3.27 -5.35 -8.00
C VAL A 15 3.82 -4.69 -6.73
N ILE A 16 3.34 -5.13 -5.57
CA ILE A 16 3.95 -4.84 -4.28
C ILE A 16 5.24 -5.64 -4.19
N LYS A 17 6.38 -4.96 -4.18
CA LYS A 17 7.69 -5.58 -3.91
C LYS A 17 8.05 -5.44 -2.44
N THR A 18 8.71 -6.44 -1.91
CA THR A 18 9.36 -6.41 -0.59
C THR A 18 10.24 -5.16 -0.46
N GLY A 19 10.10 -4.41 0.63
CA GLY A 19 10.82 -3.17 0.91
C GLY A 19 10.07 -1.89 0.52
N LYS A 20 9.05 -1.96 -0.35
CA LYS A 20 8.17 -0.82 -0.67
C LYS A 20 7.20 -0.54 0.47
N GLU A 21 6.80 0.71 0.62
CA GLU A 21 5.78 1.07 1.61
C GLU A 21 4.40 0.58 1.18
N ILE A 22 3.72 -0.10 2.10
CA ILE A 22 2.36 -0.60 1.93
C ILE A 22 1.48 -0.21 3.11
N LEU A 23 0.19 -0.23 2.84
CA LEU A 23 -0.88 -0.02 3.80
C LEU A 23 -1.99 -1.06 3.56
N LYS A 24 -2.87 -1.26 4.54
CA LYS A 24 -4.12 -1.99 4.34
C LYS A 24 -5.22 -1.00 4.02
N ASN A 25 -5.95 -1.23 2.93
CA ASN A 25 -7.16 -0.45 2.62
C ASN A 25 -8.34 -0.89 3.51
N SER A 26 -9.50 -0.25 3.32
CA SER A 26 -10.73 -0.55 4.07
C SER A 26 -11.30 -1.96 3.86
N LYS A 27 -10.71 -2.75 2.94
CA LYS A 27 -11.06 -4.15 2.67
C LYS A 27 -10.00 -5.12 3.21
N ASP A 28 -9.13 -4.65 4.10
CA ASP A 28 -8.00 -5.41 4.65
C ASP A 28 -6.98 -5.88 3.59
N GLN A 29 -7.02 -5.29 2.38
CA GLN A 29 -6.13 -5.64 1.28
C GLN A 29 -4.90 -4.75 1.29
N TRP A 30 -3.74 -5.37 1.02
CA TRP A 30 -2.48 -4.66 0.94
C TRP A 30 -2.38 -3.85 -0.36
N VAL A 31 -2.10 -2.58 -0.19
CA VAL A 31 -1.93 -1.59 -1.25
C VAL A 31 -0.65 -0.80 -0.99
N HIS A 32 -0.06 -0.14 -1.99
CA HIS A 32 1.08 0.75 -1.70
C HIS A 32 0.63 1.88 -0.77
N LYS A 33 1.53 2.36 0.09
CA LYS A 33 1.23 3.50 0.97
C LYS A 33 0.82 4.73 0.15
N ALA A 34 1.45 4.94 -1.02
CA ALA A 34 1.09 6.02 -1.94
C ALA A 34 -0.21 5.77 -2.71
N CYS A 35 -0.70 4.52 -2.78
CA CYS A 35 -2.01 4.22 -3.37
C CYS A 35 -3.11 4.16 -2.33
N CYS A 36 -2.76 4.18 -1.05
CA CYS A 36 -3.70 4.40 0.01
C CYS A 36 -3.66 5.90 0.28
N ASP A 37 -4.60 6.65 -0.29
CA ASP A 37 -4.93 8.05 0.05
C ASP A 37 -5.41 8.20 1.49
N LEU A 38 -4.71 7.58 2.44
CA LEU A 38 -4.54 8.19 3.75
C LEU A 38 -3.53 9.30 3.53
N GLU A 39 -4.04 10.38 2.92
CA GLU A 39 -3.44 11.69 3.00
C GLU A 39 -3.14 11.91 4.48
N GLU A 40 -1.86 11.80 4.83
CA GLU A 40 -1.33 12.43 6.02
C GLU A 40 -1.36 13.93 5.67
N GLU A 41 -2.56 14.51 5.76
CA GLU A 41 -2.78 15.95 5.80
C GLU A 41 -1.97 16.44 7.01
N LEU A 42 -0.75 16.87 6.73
CA LEU A 42 0.14 17.58 7.64
C LEU A 42 -0.48 18.96 8.00
N PRO A 43 -0.08 19.53 9.16
CA PRO A 43 -0.91 20.20 10.16
C PRO A 43 -1.44 21.61 9.84
#